data_AF-A0A0F9E776-F1
#
_entry.id   AF-A0A0F9E776-F1
#
_cell.length_a   1.000
_cell.length_b   1.000
_cell.length_c   1.000
_cell.angle_alpha   90.00
_cell.angle_beta   90.00
_cell.angle_gamma   90.00
#
_symmetry.space_group_name_H-M   'P 1'
#
loop_
_entity.id
_entity.type
_entity.pdbx_description
1 polymer ?
#
loop_
_entity_poly.entity_id
_entity_poly.type
_entity_poly.pdbx_seq_one_letter_code
_entity_poly.pdbx_strand_id
1 'polypeptide(L)' 'MRRSIKLDEHVYEQLEYFQDKKESFSQAIERLLAVKNQLLEVISIMEGRISFLKWQSDRANELKEKERR' A
#
# COMPACT_ATOMS: atom_id res chain seq x y z
N MET A 1 2.65 16.77 -24.67
CA MET A 1 3.22 15.51 -25.19
C MET A 1 2.29 14.36 -24.83
N ARG A 2 1.68 13.66 -25.80
CA ARG A 2 0.94 12.41 -25.51
C ARG A 2 1.96 11.27 -25.42
N ARG A 3 2.16 10.72 -24.23
CA ARG A 3 2.94 9.49 -24.03
C ARG A 3 1.97 8.32 -24.19
N SER A 4 2.21 7.45 -25.16
CA SER A 4 1.49 6.18 -25.29
C SER A 4 2.31 5.06 -24.66
N ILE A 5 1.63 4.18 -23.94
CA ILE A 5 2.22 2.97 -23.35
C ILE A 5 1.62 1.79 -24.12
N LYS A 6 2.47 0.89 -24.62
CA LYS A 6 2.00 -0.39 -25.15
C LYS A 6 1.71 -1.30 -23.98
N LEU A 7 0.51 -1.86 -23.95
CA LEU A 7 0.08 -2.85 -22.97
C LEU A 7 0.00 -4.21 -23.64
N ASP A 8 0.35 -5.24 -22.89
CA ASP A 8 0.06 -6.62 -23.28
C ASP A 8 -1.46 -6.84 -23.31
N GLU A 9 -1.93 -7.67 -24.22
CA GLU A 9 -3.36 -7.93 -24.44
C GLU A 9 -4.07 -8.38 -23.16
N HIS A 10 -3.42 -9.25 -22.38
CA HIS A 10 -3.93 -9.69 -21.08
C HIS A 10 -4.10 -8.55 -20.08
N VAL A 11 -3.19 -7.58 -20.06
CA VAL A 11 -3.27 -6.43 -19.15
C VAL A 11 -4.40 -5.49 -19.59
N TYR A 12 -4.62 -5.39 -20.89
CA TYR A 12 -5.71 -4.61 -21.45
C TYR A 12 -7.08 -5.21 -21.09
N GLU A 13 -7.24 -6.53 -21.22
CA GLU A 13 -8.46 -7.24 -20.80
C GLU A 13 -8.76 -7.05 -19.30
N GLN A 14 -7.74 -7.15 -18.45
CA GLN A 14 -7.89 -6.87 -17.02
C GLN A 14 -8.32 -5.43 -16.77
N LEU A 15 -7.76 -4.47 -17.51
CA LEU A 15 -8.13 -3.07 -17.37
C LEU A 15 -9.57 -2.81 -17.80
N GLU A 16 -10.05 -3.45 -18.88
CA GLU A 16 -11.46 -3.42 -19.28
C GLU A 16 -12.37 -3.99 -18.19
N TYR A 17 -11.97 -5.08 -17.53
CA TYR A 17 -12.74 -5.63 -16.42
C TYR A 17 -12.89 -4.65 -15.24
N PHE A 18 -11.85 -3.88 -14.94
CA PHE A 18 -11.85 -2.92 -13.84
C PHE A 18 -12.44 -1.54 -14.21
N GLN A 19 -12.66 -1.27 -15.49
CA GLN A 19 -13.16 0.00 -15.99
C GLN A 19 -14.66 0.12 -15.75
N ASP A 20 -15.08 1.23 -15.13
CA ASP A 20 -16.51 1.54 -15.04
C ASP A 20 -17.07 1.97 -16.40
N LYS A 21 -18.35 1.67 -16.66
CA LYS A 21 -19.02 1.93 -17.96
C LYS A 21 -18.97 3.39 -18.45
N LYS A 22 -18.67 4.35 -17.57
CA LYS A 22 -18.57 5.79 -17.89
C LYS A 22 -17.16 6.36 -17.71
N GLU A 23 -16.19 5.52 -17.40
CA GLU A 23 -14.80 5.88 -17.12
C GLU A 23 -13.95 5.65 -18.38
N SER A 24 -13.00 6.54 -18.68
CA SER A 24 -11.97 6.28 -19.70
C SER A 24 -10.84 5.42 -19.13
N PHE A 25 -10.09 4.70 -19.98
CA PHE A 25 -8.94 3.92 -19.51
C PHE A 25 -7.92 4.73 -18.71
N SER A 26 -7.68 5.99 -19.10
CA SER A 26 -6.79 6.87 -18.34
C SER A 26 -7.29 7.13 -16.93
N GLN A 27 -8.59 7.39 -16.77
CA GLN A 27 -9.20 7.58 -15.45
C GLN A 27 -9.16 6.29 -14.61
N ALA A 28 -9.42 5.13 -15.24
CA ALA A 28 -9.32 3.83 -14.56
C ALA A 28 -7.89 3.58 -14.05
N ILE A 29 -6.88 3.86 -14.88
CA ILE A 29 -5.47 3.76 -14.49
C ILE A 29 -5.14 4.73 -13.34
N GLU A 30 -5.56 5.99 -13.42
CA GLU A 30 -5.33 6.99 -12.37
C GLU A 30 -5.96 6.55 -11.04
N ARG A 31 -7.19 6.03 -11.07
CA ARG A 31 -7.88 5.49 -9.90
C ARG A 31 -7.15 4.28 -9.31
N LEU A 32 -6.74 3.32 -10.14
CA LEU A 32 -5.98 2.16 -9.70
C LEU A 32 -4.63 2.56 -9.06
N LEU A 33 -3.94 3.53 -9.64
CA LEU A 33 -2.71 4.09 -9.07
C LEU A 33 -2.95 4.80 -7.74
N ALA A 34 -4.04 5.55 -7.61
CA ALA A 34 -4.42 6.18 -6.34
C ALA A 34 -4.68 5.13 -5.25
N VAL A 35 -5.44 4.08 -5.56
CA VAL A 35 -5.70 2.96 -4.63
C VAL A 35 -4.40 2.28 -4.22
N LYS A 36 -3.51 1.98 -5.18
CA LYS A 36 -2.19 1.41 -4.89
C LYS A 36 -1.40 2.27 -3.90
N ASN A 37 -1.36 3.59 -4.12
CA ASN A 37 -0.62 4.51 -3.26
C ASN A 37 -1.21 4.56 -1.84
N GLN A 38 -2.54 4.58 -1.72
CA GLN A 38 -3.21 4.53 -0.43
C GLN A 38 -2.90 3.23 0.32
N LEU A 39 -2.90 2.09 -0.37
CA LEU A 39 -2.54 0.81 0.25
C LEU A 39 -1.09 0.80 0.76
N LEU A 40 -0.16 1.38 0.00
CA LEU A 40 1.24 1.51 0.43
C LEU A 40 1.39 2.41 1.67
N GLU A 41 0.61 3.48 1.75
CA GLU A 41 0.59 4.35 2.94
C GLU A 41 0.07 3.60 4.18
N VAL A 42 -1.02 2.84 4.03
CA VAL A 42 -1.56 2.01 5.12
C VAL A 42 -0.54 0.97 5.58
N ILE A 43 0.14 0.29 4.65
CA ILE A 43 1.22 -0.66 4.97
C ILE A 43 2.30 0.03 5.80
N SER A 44 2.76 1.21 5.39
CA SER A 44 3.79 1.96 6.12
C SER A 44 3.35 2.31 7.54
N ILE A 45 2.09 2.72 7.73
CA ILE A 45 1.53 2.99 9.06
C ILE A 45 1.51 1.72 9.91
N MET A 46 1.10 0.59 9.34
CA MET A 46 1.06 -0.69 10.05
C MET A 46 2.46 -1.15 10.48
N GLU A 47 3.45 -1.03 9.60
CA GLU A 47 4.86 -1.33 9.91
C GLU A 47 5.38 -0.46 11.05
N GLY A 48 5.07 0.85 11.04
CA GLY A 48 5.39 1.76 12.12
C GLY A 48 4.74 1.36 13.44
N ARG A 49 3.45 0.97 13.41
CA ARG A 49 2.73 0.52 14.61
C ARG A 49 3.30 -0.77 15.19
N ILE A 50 3.63 -1.74 14.34
CA ILE A 50 4.26 -3.00 14.76
C ILE A 50 5.61 -2.71 15.42
N SER A 51 6.42 -1.85 14.81
CA SER A 51 7.75 -1.48 15.34
C SER A 51 7.64 -0.78 16.70
N PHE A 52 6.67 0.11 16.86
CA PHE A 52 6.40 0.78 18.13
C PHE A 52 5.99 -0.21 19.23
N LEU A 53 5.08 -1.14 18.93
CA LEU A 53 4.64 -2.16 19.90
C LEU A 53 5.79 -3.08 20.32
N LYS A 54 6.68 -3.45 19.37
CA LYS A 54 7.90 -4.20 19.69
C LYS A 54 8.79 -3.43 20.66
N TRP A 55 9.08 -2.17 20.36
CA TRP A 55 9.88 -1.32 21.25
C TRP A 55 9.27 -1.19 22.66
N GLN A 56 7.94 -1.03 22.76
CA GLN A 56 7.26 -0.99 24.06
C GLN A 56 7.44 -2.30 24.85
N SER A 57 7.30 -3.43 24.18
CA SER A 57 7.50 -4.76 24.77
C SER A 57 8.94 -4.94 25.26
N ASP A 58 9.92 -4.61 24.42
CA ASP A 58 11.34 -4.73 24.75
C ASP A 58 11.70 -3.86 25.96
N ARG A 59 11.22 -2.61 25.97
CA ARG A 59 11.44 -1.69 27.10
C ARG A 59 10.79 -2.18 28.40
N ALA A 60 9.60 -2.77 28.33
CA ALA A 60 8.94 -3.35 29.50
C ALA A 60 9.73 -4.54 30.06
N ASN A 61 10.33 -5.37 29.19
CA ASN A 61 11.17 -6.49 29.58
C ASN A 61 12.48 -6.00 30.25
N GLU A 62 13.12 -4.98 29.69
CA GLU A 62 14.33 -4.37 30.27
C GLU A 62 14.11 -3.81 31.68
N LEU A 63 12.97 -3.15 31.91
CA LEU A 63 12.63 -2.60 33.23
C LEU A 63 12.44 -3.71 34.27
N LYS A 64 11.73 -4.79 33.92
CA LYS A 64 11.54 -5.94 34.80
C LYS A 64 12.86 -6.64 35.14
N GLU A 65 13.80 -6.70 34.18
CA GLU A 65 15.11 -7.30 34.39
C GLU A 65 15.98 -6.45 35.34
N LYS A 66 15.86 -5.12 35.28
CA LYS A 66 16.56 -4.20 36.20
C LYS A 66 16.04 -4.28 37.63
N GLU A 67 14.74 -4.46 37.84
CA GLU A 67 14.14 -4.61 39.18
C GLU A 67 14.51 -5.92 39.88
N ARG A 68 15.00 -6.93 39.13
CA ARG A 68 15.41 -8.23 39.65
C ARG A 68 16.87 -8.30 40.10
N ARG A 69 17.67 -7.27 39.81
CA ARG A 69 19.11 -7.19 40.14
C ARG A 69 19.34 -6.22 41.29
#